data_AF-A0A0M7E026-F1
#
_entry.id   AF-A0A0M7E026-F1
#
_cell.length_a   1.000
_cell.length_b   1.000
_cell.length_c   1.000
_cell.angle_alpha   90.00
_cell.angle_beta   90.00
_cell.angle_gamma   90.00
#
_symmetry.space_group_name_H-M   'P 1'
#
loop_
_entity.id
_entity.type
_entity.pdbx_description
1 polymer ?
#
loop_
_entity_poly.entity_id
_entity_poly.type
_entity_poly.pdbx_seq_one_letter_code
_entity_poly.pdbx_strand_id
1 'polypeptide(L)'
;MVMKADMKRVYGALLLALLLCHPPAEARTARPVIDASLLTFQGAYGRCKSGQRMLTYSELNSTPALQRRLRQMTPTGWPIYALFDGKYLGGEYGGQWERGAPGSAYFYRGTVCVKTTKTSAASRGMFSNVTVTNFMASQGSKFCALFSRGGTVIVGGCIAPDTIRYSELYSPLRRMLYSAFLTGQALRIYADLGEEHFDYKDVGIQVFTISGISMCGSDGRCG
;
A
#
# COMPACT_ATOMS: atom_id res chain seq x y z
N MET A 1 18.70 60.78 27.80
CA MET A 1 19.03 59.38 28.14
C MET A 1 17.75 58.56 28.04
N VAL A 2 17.85 57.26 27.77
CA VAL A 2 16.77 56.27 27.52
C VAL A 2 16.44 56.00 26.04
N MET A 3 17.32 55.16 25.47
CA MET A 3 17.05 53.89 24.78
C MET A 3 16.07 53.88 23.59
N LYS A 4 16.64 53.94 22.38
CA LYS A 4 16.08 53.32 21.17
C LYS A 4 16.08 51.80 21.36
N ALA A 5 14.90 51.22 21.57
CA ALA A 5 14.73 49.77 21.60
C ALA A 5 14.83 49.20 20.17
N ASP A 6 15.65 48.17 20.07
CA ASP A 6 16.17 47.56 18.84
C ASP A 6 15.09 46.71 18.14
N MET A 7 14.28 47.37 17.31
CA MET A 7 13.14 46.76 16.59
C MET A 7 13.56 45.64 15.62
N LYS A 8 14.85 45.52 15.28
CA LYS A 8 15.38 44.47 14.40
C LYS A 8 15.47 43.08 15.04
N ARG A 9 15.58 42.98 16.37
CA ARG A 9 15.69 41.67 17.06
C ARG A 9 14.35 40.95 17.19
N VAL A 10 13.24 41.68 17.24
CA VAL A 10 11.90 41.09 17.40
C VAL A 10 11.44 40.41 16.11
N TYR A 11 11.73 40.98 14.94
CA TYR A 11 11.38 40.38 13.65
C TYR A 11 12.22 39.16 13.29
N GLY A 12 13.50 39.12 13.69
CA GLY A 12 14.37 37.97 13.45
C GLY A 12 13.95 36.72 14.24
N ALA A 13 13.49 36.90 15.48
CA ALA A 13 12.99 35.81 16.31
C ALA A 13 11.61 35.30 15.85
N LEU A 14 10.74 36.19 15.36
CA LEU A 14 9.42 35.81 14.84
C LEU A 14 9.50 35.02 13.52
N LEU A 15 10.45 35.37 12.64
CA LEU A 15 10.66 34.65 11.37
C LEU A 15 11.26 33.25 11.58
N LEU A 16 12.13 33.06 12.58
CA LEU A 16 12.62 31.73 12.94
C LEU A 16 11.53 30.84 13.57
N ALA A 17 10.60 31.42 14.33
CA ALA A 17 9.50 30.67 14.95
C ALA A 17 8.46 30.17 13.92
N LEU A 18 8.24 30.92 12.82
CA LEU A 18 7.33 30.52 11.74
C LEU A 18 7.91 29.45 10.80
N LEU A 19 9.24 29.33 10.72
CA LEU A 19 9.90 28.29 9.92
C LEU A 19 9.97 26.92 10.62
N LEU A 20 9.82 26.86 11.94
CA LEU A 20 9.90 25.62 12.73
C LEU A 20 8.55 24.91 12.96
N CYS A 21 7.43 25.45 12.46
CA CYS A 21 6.09 24.88 12.63
C CYS A 21 5.56 24.12 11.40
N HIS A 22 6.42 23.63 10.51
CA HIS A 22 6.02 22.63 9.53
C HIS A 22 6.32 21.25 10.12
N PRO A 23 5.39 20.61 10.85
CA PRO A 23 5.53 19.17 11.06
C PRO A 23 5.69 18.56 9.66
N PRO A 24 6.60 17.58 9.47
CA PRO A 24 6.66 16.86 8.21
C PRO A 24 5.25 16.40 7.90
N ALA A 25 4.78 16.68 6.69
CA ALA A 25 3.42 16.38 6.27
C ALA A 25 3.13 14.90 6.52
N GLU A 26 2.55 14.59 7.68
CA GLU A 26 2.09 13.24 7.99
C GLU A 26 0.93 13.00 7.05
N ALA A 27 1.17 12.13 6.07
CA ALA A 27 0.18 11.74 5.09
C ALA A 27 -1.07 11.28 5.85
N ARG A 28 -2.14 12.08 5.79
CA ARG A 28 -3.46 11.64 6.24
C ARG A 28 -3.78 10.41 5.40
N THR A 29 -3.84 9.26 6.06
CA THR A 29 -4.07 7.97 5.43
C THR A 29 -5.51 7.89 4.93
N ALA A 30 -5.73 8.37 3.70
CA ALA A 30 -6.95 8.05 2.98
C ALA A 30 -6.99 6.53 2.79
N ARG A 31 -8.16 5.92 3.00
CA ARG A 31 -8.32 4.47 2.80
C ARG A 31 -7.94 4.14 1.35
N PRO A 32 -7.03 3.18 1.11
CA PRO A 32 -6.68 2.80 -0.26
C PRO A 32 -7.93 2.30 -0.98
N VAL A 33 -8.17 2.82 -2.17
CA VAL A 33 -9.22 2.34 -3.06
C VAL A 33 -8.54 1.75 -4.28
N ILE A 34 -8.74 0.44 -4.51
CA ILE A 34 -8.22 -0.21 -5.70
C ILE A 34 -8.81 0.48 -6.92
N ASP A 35 -7.93 1.04 -7.75
CA ASP A 35 -8.32 1.69 -8.99
C ASP A 35 -8.88 0.67 -9.98
N ALA A 36 -10.03 0.97 -10.57
CA ALA A 36 -10.69 0.05 -11.49
C ALA A 36 -9.89 -0.22 -12.77
N SER A 37 -8.96 0.66 -13.14
CA SER A 37 -8.02 0.42 -14.24
C SER A 37 -7.05 -0.74 -13.98
N LEU A 38 -6.90 -1.19 -12.74
CA LEU A 38 -6.02 -2.31 -12.36
C LEU A 38 -6.68 -3.68 -12.54
N LEU A 39 -7.98 -3.74 -12.83
CA LEU A 39 -8.72 -4.99 -13.05
C LEU A 39 -8.31 -5.69 -14.35
N THR A 40 -8.20 -7.02 -14.29
CA THR A 40 -7.90 -7.88 -15.43
C THR A 40 -8.61 -9.25 -15.29
N PHE A 41 -8.94 -9.88 -16.42
CA PHE A 41 -9.46 -11.27 -16.49
C PHE A 41 -8.37 -12.29 -16.91
N GLN A 42 -7.09 -11.98 -16.66
CA GLN A 42 -5.98 -12.75 -17.21
C GLN A 42 -5.56 -13.94 -16.34
N GLY A 43 -6.30 -14.24 -15.27
CA GLY A 43 -6.06 -15.40 -14.43
C GLY A 43 -6.87 -16.61 -14.88
N ALA A 44 -6.33 -17.80 -14.62
CA ALA A 44 -7.02 -19.05 -14.86
C ALA A 44 -6.95 -19.97 -13.65
N TYR A 45 -8.08 -20.59 -13.31
CA TYR A 45 -8.19 -21.56 -12.22
C TYR A 45 -7.60 -21.08 -10.87
N GLY A 46 -7.94 -19.86 -10.47
CA GLY A 46 -7.43 -19.24 -9.23
C GLY A 46 -5.99 -18.71 -9.33
N ARG A 47 -5.33 -18.84 -10.48
CA ARG A 47 -3.95 -18.39 -10.68
C ARG A 47 -3.91 -17.08 -11.46
N CYS A 48 -3.55 -16.00 -10.78
CA CYS A 48 -3.19 -14.73 -11.41
C CYS A 48 -1.75 -14.74 -11.91
N LYS A 49 -1.44 -13.87 -12.89
CA LYS A 49 -0.07 -13.69 -13.39
C LYS A 49 0.83 -13.05 -12.32
N SER A 50 2.15 -13.15 -12.48
CA SER A 50 3.09 -12.43 -11.61
C SER A 50 2.79 -10.92 -11.62
N GLY A 51 2.93 -10.28 -10.47
CA GLY A 51 2.53 -8.87 -10.26
C GLY A 51 1.02 -8.65 -10.13
N GLN A 52 0.21 -9.71 -10.10
CA GLN A 52 -1.22 -9.64 -9.87
C GLN A 52 -1.63 -10.54 -8.71
N ARG A 53 -2.79 -10.23 -8.12
CA ARG A 53 -3.47 -11.11 -7.17
C ARG A 53 -4.95 -11.20 -7.47
N MET A 54 -5.64 -12.17 -6.87
CA MET A 54 -7.08 -12.24 -6.97
C MET A 54 -7.76 -11.07 -6.25
N LEU A 55 -8.83 -10.56 -6.85
CA LEU A 55 -9.76 -9.61 -6.22
C LEU A 55 -10.58 -10.35 -5.16
N THR A 56 -10.87 -9.70 -4.03
CA THR A 56 -11.76 -10.26 -3.00
C THR A 56 -13.21 -9.84 -3.19
N TYR A 57 -14.11 -10.58 -2.56
CA TYR A 57 -15.52 -10.23 -2.47
C TYR A 57 -15.71 -8.86 -1.83
N SER A 58 -15.03 -8.59 -0.71
CA SER A 58 -15.18 -7.32 0.03
C SER A 58 -14.70 -6.12 -0.78
N GLU A 59 -13.54 -6.23 -1.43
CA GLU A 59 -13.00 -5.16 -2.30
C GLU A 59 -13.97 -4.83 -3.43
N LEU A 60 -14.54 -5.85 -4.07
CA LEU A 60 -15.55 -5.67 -5.12
C LEU A 60 -16.83 -5.06 -4.55
N ASN A 61 -17.34 -5.59 -3.44
CA ASN A 61 -18.60 -5.19 -2.85
C ASN A 61 -18.57 -3.74 -2.34
N SER A 62 -17.43 -3.28 -1.82
CA SER A 62 -17.28 -1.92 -1.30
C SER A 62 -16.98 -0.86 -2.35
N THR A 63 -16.75 -1.23 -3.61
CA THR A 63 -16.21 -0.30 -4.62
C THR A 63 -17.07 -0.25 -5.89
N PRO A 64 -18.01 0.71 -6.00
CA PRO A 64 -18.89 0.83 -7.17
C PRO A 64 -18.15 1.01 -8.50
N ALA A 65 -16.97 1.63 -8.48
CA ALA A 65 -16.12 1.75 -9.66
C ALA A 65 -15.63 0.38 -10.19
N LEU A 66 -15.25 -0.54 -9.29
CA LEU A 66 -14.86 -1.91 -9.67
C LEU A 66 -16.04 -2.68 -10.26
N GLN A 67 -17.22 -2.56 -9.63
CA GLN A 67 -18.44 -3.22 -10.09
C GLN A 67 -18.82 -2.79 -11.51
N ARG A 68 -18.86 -1.46 -11.76
CA ARG A 68 -19.14 -0.92 -13.09
C ARG A 68 -18.11 -1.39 -14.12
N ARG A 69 -16.82 -1.35 -13.77
CA ARG A 69 -15.75 -1.74 -14.67
C ARG A 69 -15.79 -3.24 -15.00
N LEU A 70 -16.05 -4.11 -14.02
CA LEU A 70 -16.21 -5.54 -14.27
C LEU A 70 -17.35 -5.80 -15.25
N ARG A 71 -18.52 -5.18 -15.04
CA ARG A 71 -19.66 -5.31 -15.96
C ARG A 71 -19.30 -4.90 -17.39
N GLN A 72 -18.58 -3.78 -17.56
CA GLN A 72 -18.14 -3.31 -18.88
C GLN A 72 -17.14 -4.25 -19.57
N MET A 73 -16.26 -4.90 -18.80
CA MET A 73 -15.23 -5.79 -19.35
C MET A 73 -15.74 -7.21 -19.57
N THR A 74 -16.90 -7.56 -19.01
CA THR A 74 -17.43 -8.91 -19.07
C THR A 74 -18.02 -9.17 -20.45
N PRO A 75 -17.62 -10.25 -21.14
CA PRO A 75 -18.23 -10.61 -22.42
C PRO A 75 -19.70 -10.99 -22.25
N THR A 76 -20.44 -10.97 -23.37
CA THR A 76 -21.82 -11.46 -23.43
C THR A 76 -21.90 -12.97 -23.14
N GLY A 77 -23.09 -13.45 -22.79
CA GLY A 77 -23.33 -14.85 -22.39
C GLY A 77 -23.31 -15.05 -20.89
N TRP A 78 -23.05 -16.28 -20.45
CA TRP A 78 -23.19 -16.71 -19.04
C TRP A 78 -21.83 -17.05 -18.37
N PRO A 79 -20.83 -16.15 -18.36
CA PRO A 79 -19.53 -16.45 -17.76
C PRO A 79 -19.57 -16.36 -16.23
N ILE A 80 -18.84 -17.25 -15.57
CA ILE A 80 -18.60 -17.22 -14.11
C ILE A 80 -17.10 -17.10 -13.87
N TYR A 81 -16.71 -16.14 -13.02
CA TYR A 81 -15.31 -15.87 -12.68
C TYR A 81 -15.05 -16.10 -11.20
N ALA A 82 -13.90 -16.68 -10.90
CA ALA A 82 -13.42 -16.85 -9.53
C ALA A 82 -12.96 -15.51 -8.92
N LEU A 83 -13.35 -15.25 -7.68
CA LEU A 83 -12.73 -14.30 -6.75
C LEU A 83 -11.94 -15.09 -5.71
N PHE A 84 -11.11 -14.41 -4.91
CA PHE A 84 -10.34 -15.06 -3.84
C PHE A 84 -11.24 -15.88 -2.89
N ASP A 85 -12.33 -15.25 -2.44
CA ASP A 85 -13.28 -15.71 -1.43
C ASP A 85 -14.74 -15.59 -1.95
N GLY A 86 -14.94 -15.92 -3.22
CA GLY A 86 -16.26 -15.84 -3.85
C GLY A 86 -16.24 -16.03 -5.35
N LYS A 87 -17.33 -15.62 -6.00
CA LYS A 87 -17.45 -15.67 -7.47
C LYS A 87 -18.23 -14.48 -8.01
N TYR A 88 -17.97 -14.14 -9.26
CA TYR A 88 -18.67 -13.12 -10.03
C TYR A 88 -19.42 -13.78 -11.19
N LEU A 89 -20.73 -13.54 -11.24
CA LEU A 89 -21.67 -14.02 -12.24
C LEU A 89 -21.86 -12.92 -13.29
N GLY A 90 -21.21 -13.08 -14.44
CA GLY A 90 -21.08 -12.06 -15.47
C GLY A 90 -22.15 -12.12 -16.57
N GLY A 91 -22.15 -11.11 -17.45
CA GLY A 91 -22.98 -11.09 -18.66
C GLY A 91 -24.47 -11.15 -18.35
N GLU A 92 -25.15 -12.15 -18.91
CA GLU A 92 -26.59 -12.39 -18.77
C GLU A 92 -27.03 -12.70 -17.33
N TYR A 93 -26.11 -13.08 -16.43
CA TYR A 93 -26.41 -13.16 -15.00
C TYR A 93 -26.63 -11.78 -14.34
N GLY A 94 -26.41 -10.68 -15.05
CA GLY A 94 -26.65 -9.32 -14.55
C GLY A 94 -25.51 -8.73 -13.71
N GLY A 95 -24.35 -9.38 -13.68
CA GLY A 95 -23.17 -8.89 -12.96
C GLY A 95 -23.32 -8.98 -11.44
N GLN A 96 -23.79 -10.12 -10.94
CA GLN A 96 -23.92 -10.42 -9.51
C GLN A 96 -22.61 -10.97 -8.95
N TRP A 97 -22.40 -10.85 -7.63
CA TRP A 97 -21.25 -11.45 -6.96
C TRP A 97 -21.70 -12.10 -5.65
N GLU A 98 -21.18 -13.29 -5.39
CA GLU A 98 -21.55 -14.11 -4.25
C GLU A 98 -20.30 -14.36 -3.39
N ARG A 99 -20.49 -14.28 -2.07
CA ARG A 99 -19.46 -14.63 -1.09
C ARG A 99 -19.30 -16.15 -1.05
N GLY A 100 -18.06 -16.60 -0.90
CA GLY A 100 -17.71 -18.01 -0.71
C GLY A 100 -16.58 -18.14 0.31
N ALA A 101 -16.09 -19.37 0.47
CA ALA A 101 -14.86 -19.61 1.22
C ALA A 101 -13.65 -19.26 0.35
N PRO A 102 -12.50 -18.87 0.93
CA PRO A 102 -11.27 -18.72 0.19
C PRO A 102 -10.95 -19.99 -0.63
N GLY A 103 -10.66 -19.83 -1.92
CA GLY A 103 -10.37 -20.97 -2.80
C GLY A 103 -11.58 -21.68 -3.40
N SER A 104 -12.80 -21.42 -2.92
CA SER A 104 -13.97 -22.24 -3.26
C SER A 104 -14.37 -22.15 -4.73
N ALA A 105 -13.95 -21.11 -5.44
CA ALA A 105 -14.31 -20.87 -6.84
C ALA A 105 -13.15 -21.15 -7.82
N TYR A 106 -12.00 -21.65 -7.35
CA TYR A 106 -10.79 -21.75 -8.18
C TYR A 106 -10.88 -22.79 -9.29
N PHE A 107 -11.92 -23.63 -9.30
CA PHE A 107 -12.19 -24.56 -10.39
C PHE A 107 -12.75 -23.87 -11.65
N TYR A 108 -13.20 -22.61 -11.56
CA TYR A 108 -13.63 -21.86 -12.74
C TYR A 108 -12.43 -21.45 -13.60
N ARG A 109 -12.60 -21.57 -14.91
CA ARG A 109 -11.55 -21.22 -15.89
C ARG A 109 -11.13 -19.76 -15.81
N GLY A 110 -12.06 -18.83 -15.55
CA GLY A 110 -11.77 -17.40 -15.45
C GLY A 110 -11.52 -16.96 -14.02
N THR A 111 -10.57 -16.07 -13.81
CA THR A 111 -10.28 -15.46 -12.50
C THR A 111 -10.17 -13.95 -12.60
N VAL A 112 -10.77 -13.23 -11.66
CA VAL A 112 -10.65 -11.77 -11.57
C VAL A 112 -9.38 -11.42 -10.81
N CYS A 113 -8.46 -10.75 -11.49
CA CYS A 113 -7.16 -10.37 -10.94
C CYS A 113 -7.01 -8.85 -10.92
N VAL A 114 -6.32 -8.34 -9.90
CA VAL A 114 -5.89 -6.94 -9.79
C VAL A 114 -4.38 -6.86 -9.95
N LYS A 115 -3.90 -5.90 -10.74
CA LYS A 115 -2.50 -5.50 -10.72
C LYS A 115 -2.16 -4.96 -9.34
N THR A 116 -1.02 -5.38 -8.81
CA THR A 116 -0.59 -5.07 -7.43
C THR A 116 0.22 -3.78 -7.32
N THR A 117 0.47 -3.07 -8.42
CA THR A 117 1.21 -1.81 -8.43
C THR A 117 0.48 -0.76 -9.24
N LYS A 118 0.40 0.46 -8.71
CA LYS A 118 -0.03 1.68 -9.42
C LYS A 118 1.05 2.74 -9.28
N THR A 119 1.49 3.29 -10.41
CA THR A 119 2.51 4.34 -10.45
C THR A 119 1.85 5.68 -10.78
N SER A 120 2.30 6.73 -10.11
CA SER A 120 1.93 8.12 -10.32
C SER A 120 3.18 9.01 -10.28
N ALA A 121 2.98 10.34 -10.25
CA ALA A 121 4.09 11.28 -10.08
C ALA A 121 4.89 10.95 -8.81
N ALA A 122 6.22 11.01 -8.91
CA ALA A 122 7.11 10.71 -7.79
C ALA A 122 6.82 11.66 -6.62
N SER A 123 6.64 11.09 -5.44
CA SER A 123 6.36 11.84 -4.22
C SER A 123 6.96 11.09 -3.04
N ARG A 124 7.48 11.80 -2.04
CA ARG A 124 8.18 11.19 -0.91
C ARG A 124 7.34 11.32 0.35
N GLY A 125 7.28 10.24 1.11
CA GLY A 125 6.66 10.16 2.42
C GLY A 125 7.63 9.62 3.44
N MET A 126 7.36 9.91 4.71
CA MET A 126 8.16 9.42 5.82
C MET A 126 7.26 9.10 7.01
N PHE A 127 7.49 7.95 7.64
CA PHE A 127 6.75 7.50 8.82
C PHE A 127 7.75 7.12 9.90
N SER A 128 7.79 7.89 10.99
CA SER A 128 8.76 7.72 12.09
C SER A 128 8.19 6.93 13.26
N ASN A 129 9.06 6.36 14.08
CA ASN A 129 8.67 5.62 15.29
C ASN A 129 7.62 4.54 14.99
N VAL A 130 7.91 3.71 13.99
CA VAL A 130 7.07 2.58 13.59
C VAL A 130 7.77 1.25 13.83
N THR A 131 7.02 0.20 14.14
CA THR A 131 7.54 -1.16 14.28
C THR A 131 6.97 -2.05 13.18
N VAL A 132 7.75 -3.03 12.74
CA VAL A 132 7.30 -4.02 11.76
C VAL A 132 6.40 -5.04 12.46
N THR A 133 5.21 -5.32 11.93
CA THR A 133 4.24 -6.22 12.58
C THR A 133 3.81 -7.43 11.76
N ASN A 134 3.88 -7.34 10.44
CA ASN A 134 3.48 -8.43 9.58
C ASN A 134 4.31 -8.41 8.29
N PHE A 135 4.61 -9.59 7.75
CA PHE A 135 5.29 -9.76 6.47
C PHE A 135 4.41 -10.49 5.49
N MET A 136 4.58 -10.13 4.22
CA MET A 136 4.00 -10.85 3.12
C MET A 136 5.01 -10.96 1.98
N ALA A 137 5.21 -12.19 1.52
CA ALA A 137 6.01 -12.49 0.35
C ALA A 137 5.12 -13.19 -0.67
N SER A 138 5.07 -12.66 -1.89
CA SER A 138 4.41 -13.32 -3.02
C SER A 138 5.46 -14.06 -3.87
N GLN A 139 5.06 -15.12 -4.56
CA GLN A 139 5.94 -15.76 -5.55
C GLN A 139 6.23 -14.78 -6.69
N GLY A 140 7.47 -14.28 -6.72
CA GLY A 140 8.04 -13.64 -7.90
C GLY A 140 7.89 -12.13 -8.04
N SER A 141 7.64 -11.32 -6.99
CA SER A 141 7.91 -9.87 -7.16
C SER A 141 8.14 -9.01 -5.91
N LYS A 142 7.59 -9.27 -4.71
CA LYS A 142 7.75 -8.30 -3.59
C LYS A 142 7.87 -8.93 -2.21
N PHE A 143 8.66 -8.29 -1.35
CA PHE A 143 8.67 -8.49 0.09
C PHE A 143 8.04 -7.27 0.75
N CYS A 144 6.85 -7.45 1.32
CA CYS A 144 6.08 -6.37 1.92
C CYS A 144 5.99 -6.53 3.43
N ALA A 145 5.89 -5.40 4.12
CA ALA A 145 5.80 -5.30 5.57
C ALA A 145 4.69 -4.33 5.96
N LEU A 146 4.03 -4.60 7.09
CA LEU A 146 3.13 -3.65 7.75
C LEU A 146 3.83 -2.98 8.92
N PHE A 147 3.57 -1.69 9.08
CA PHE A 147 4.21 -0.85 10.08
C PHE A 147 3.17 -0.27 11.04
N SER A 148 3.41 -0.45 12.34
CA SER A 148 2.49 0.00 13.39
C SER A 148 3.11 1.06 14.28
N ARG A 149 2.25 1.90 14.86
CA ARG A 149 2.60 2.84 15.94
C ARG A 149 1.54 2.70 17.02
N GLY A 150 1.97 2.41 18.26
CA GLY A 150 1.04 2.19 19.38
C GLY A 150 0.03 1.07 19.12
N GLY A 151 0.44 -0.02 18.45
CA GLY A 151 -0.41 -1.17 18.14
C GLY A 151 -1.36 -0.97 16.95
N THR A 152 -1.44 0.25 16.39
CA THR A 152 -2.26 0.53 15.19
C THR A 152 -1.40 0.48 13.94
N VAL A 153 -1.80 -0.28 12.93
CA VAL A 153 -1.11 -0.29 11.62
C VAL A 153 -1.40 1.03 10.92
N ILE A 154 -0.35 1.79 10.59
CA ILE A 154 -0.49 3.11 9.97
C ILE A 154 -0.16 3.09 8.49
N VAL A 155 0.73 2.20 8.04
CA VAL A 155 1.19 2.14 6.65
C VAL A 155 1.79 0.77 6.35
N GLY A 156 1.77 0.38 5.08
CA GLY A 156 2.55 -0.75 4.59
C GLY A 156 3.68 -0.28 3.68
N GLY A 157 4.69 -1.13 3.51
CA GLY A 157 5.78 -0.86 2.58
C GLY A 157 6.25 -2.13 1.89
N CYS A 158 6.59 -2.04 0.62
CA CYS A 158 7.13 -3.14 -0.16
C CYS A 158 8.52 -2.80 -0.71
N ILE A 159 9.35 -3.83 -0.83
CA ILE A 159 10.60 -3.83 -1.59
C ILE A 159 10.53 -4.97 -2.62
N ALA A 160 11.19 -4.82 -3.76
CA ALA A 160 11.25 -5.85 -4.79
C ALA A 160 12.67 -6.02 -5.34
N PRO A 161 13.08 -7.25 -5.67
CA PRO A 161 14.38 -7.49 -6.31
C PRO A 161 14.40 -7.02 -7.78
N ASP A 162 13.25 -7.10 -8.45
CA ASP A 162 13.06 -6.74 -9.85
C ASP A 162 11.70 -6.03 -9.97
N THR A 163 11.57 -5.04 -10.86
CA THR A 163 10.31 -4.37 -11.27
C THR A 163 9.83 -3.14 -10.49
N ILE A 164 10.52 -2.69 -9.44
CA ILE A 164 10.17 -1.46 -8.68
C ILE A 164 11.36 -0.49 -8.71
N ARG A 165 11.09 0.82 -8.58
CA ARG A 165 12.14 1.80 -8.23
C ARG A 165 12.88 1.31 -6.96
N TYR A 166 14.18 1.56 -6.86
CA TYR A 166 14.99 1.15 -5.71
C TYR A 166 15.25 -0.36 -5.58
N SER A 167 15.20 -1.12 -6.68
CA SER A 167 15.49 -2.57 -6.66
C SER A 167 16.89 -2.90 -6.15
N GLU A 168 17.86 -2.00 -6.35
CA GLU A 168 19.21 -2.08 -5.81
C GLU A 168 19.25 -2.11 -4.27
N LEU A 169 18.23 -1.55 -3.62
CA LEU A 169 18.10 -1.51 -2.16
C LEU A 169 17.42 -2.77 -1.59
N TYR A 170 16.93 -3.69 -2.42
CA TYR A 170 16.18 -4.86 -1.96
C TYR A 170 16.94 -5.68 -0.90
N SER A 171 18.17 -6.09 -1.20
CA SER A 171 18.98 -6.94 -0.31
C SER A 171 19.27 -6.27 1.06
N PRO A 172 19.79 -5.03 1.12
CA PRO A 172 20.02 -4.37 2.41
C PRO A 172 18.73 -4.08 3.17
N LEU A 173 17.69 -3.55 2.51
CA LEU A 173 16.41 -3.24 3.18
C LEU A 173 15.73 -4.49 3.72
N ARG A 174 15.76 -5.61 2.99
CA ARG A 174 15.20 -6.89 3.47
C ARG A 174 15.86 -7.33 4.77
N ARG A 175 17.18 -7.25 4.87
CA ARG A 175 17.92 -7.62 6.09
C ARG A 175 17.58 -6.69 7.26
N MET A 176 17.50 -5.38 7.00
CA MET A 176 17.10 -4.40 8.01
C MET A 176 15.68 -4.63 8.52
N LEU A 177 14.71 -4.84 7.62
CA LEU A 177 13.32 -5.13 7.98
C LEU A 177 13.22 -6.40 8.83
N TYR A 178 13.91 -7.45 8.43
CA TYR A 178 13.89 -8.73 9.15
C TYR A 178 14.49 -8.59 10.56
N SER A 179 15.63 -7.90 10.67
CA SER A 179 16.27 -7.62 11.97
C SER A 179 15.36 -6.79 12.87
N ALA A 180 14.77 -5.73 12.33
CA ALA A 180 13.85 -4.86 13.08
C ALA A 180 12.59 -5.58 13.54
N PHE A 181 12.05 -6.48 12.73
CA PHE A 181 10.91 -7.32 13.12
C PHE A 181 11.26 -8.24 14.29
N LEU A 182 12.41 -8.93 14.25
CA LEU A 182 12.83 -9.83 15.32
C LEU A 182 13.14 -9.09 16.63
N THR A 183 13.67 -7.88 16.55
CA THR A 183 14.09 -7.08 17.71
C THR A 183 12.99 -6.16 18.24
N GLY A 184 11.89 -5.99 17.50
CA GLY A 184 10.88 -4.98 17.81
C GLY A 184 11.40 -3.54 17.71
N GLN A 185 12.54 -3.32 17.04
CA GLN A 185 13.16 -2.01 16.95
C GLN A 185 12.25 -1.01 16.23
N ALA A 186 12.09 0.18 16.82
CA ALA A 186 11.42 1.30 16.18
C ALA A 186 12.24 1.83 15.00
N LEU A 187 11.56 2.12 13.90
CA LEU A 187 12.13 2.56 12.63
C LEU A 187 11.51 3.88 12.18
N ARG A 188 12.26 4.56 11.31
CA ARG A 188 11.72 5.50 10.34
C ARG A 188 11.80 4.87 8.97
N ILE A 189 10.67 4.82 8.28
CA ILE A 189 10.61 4.39 6.88
C ILE A 189 10.48 5.61 5.97
N TYR A 190 11.18 5.56 4.85
CA TYR A 190 11.03 6.49 3.74
C TYR A 190 10.32 5.76 2.61
N ALA A 191 9.28 6.36 2.06
CA ALA A 191 8.41 5.75 1.05
C ALA A 191 8.31 6.61 -0.21
N ASP A 192 8.26 5.98 -1.39
CA ASP A 192 7.81 6.62 -2.63
C ASP A 192 6.28 6.52 -2.71
N LEU A 193 5.61 7.61 -2.37
CA LEU A 193 4.15 7.75 -2.46
C LEU A 193 3.66 7.79 -3.92
N GLY A 194 4.58 7.90 -4.88
CA GLY A 194 4.30 7.76 -6.30
C GLY A 194 4.17 6.31 -6.77
N GLU A 195 4.40 5.33 -5.90
CA GLU A 195 4.24 3.92 -6.23
C GLU A 195 3.47 3.19 -5.11
N GLU A 196 2.18 2.98 -5.36
CA GLU A 196 1.25 2.33 -4.42
C GLU A 196 1.12 0.85 -4.76
N HIS A 197 1.00 0.04 -3.71
CA HIS A 197 0.90 -1.41 -3.78
C HIS A 197 -0.41 -1.91 -3.20
N PHE A 198 -0.94 -2.95 -3.83
CA PHE A 198 -2.19 -3.59 -3.44
C PHE A 198 -1.97 -5.07 -3.16
N ASP A 199 -0.77 -5.50 -2.77
CA ASP A 199 -0.46 -6.90 -2.58
C ASP A 199 -1.25 -7.53 -1.41
N TYR A 200 -1.51 -6.76 -0.35
CA TYR A 200 -2.37 -7.20 0.76
C TYR A 200 -3.85 -7.14 0.34
N LYS A 201 -4.62 -8.15 0.76
CA LYS A 201 -6.07 -8.22 0.54
C LYS A 201 -6.80 -7.55 1.70
N ASP A 202 -7.86 -6.80 1.39
CA ASP A 202 -8.80 -6.25 2.39
C ASP A 202 -8.16 -5.35 3.46
N VAL A 203 -6.99 -4.77 3.18
CA VAL A 203 -6.35 -3.84 4.11
C VAL A 203 -6.84 -2.42 3.90
N GLY A 204 -7.22 -1.75 5.00
CA GLY A 204 -7.65 -0.35 4.99
C GLY A 204 -6.50 0.67 5.03
N ILE A 205 -5.28 0.24 4.76
CA ILE A 205 -4.04 1.03 4.89
C ILE A 205 -3.29 1.07 3.57
N GLN A 206 -2.74 2.24 3.24
CA GLN A 206 -1.94 2.40 2.02
C GLN A 206 -0.61 1.67 2.16
N VAL A 207 -0.13 1.11 1.06
CA VAL A 207 1.13 0.37 0.98
C VAL A 207 1.97 0.98 -0.12
N PHE A 208 3.21 1.36 0.15
CA PHE A 208 4.06 2.10 -0.81
C PHE A 208 5.40 1.41 -1.04
N THR A 209 6.13 1.82 -2.07
CA THR A 209 7.53 1.39 -2.23
C THR A 209 8.40 1.96 -1.11
N ILE A 210 9.19 1.14 -0.43
CA ILE A 210 10.18 1.61 0.55
C ILE A 210 11.43 2.09 -0.20
N SER A 211 11.78 3.35 -0.02
CA SER A 211 12.99 3.98 -0.58
C SER A 211 14.15 4.09 0.42
N GLY A 212 13.88 3.83 1.71
CA GLY A 212 14.91 3.82 2.74
C GLY A 212 14.37 3.46 4.12
N ILE A 213 15.26 3.04 5.01
CA ILE A 213 14.96 2.74 6.41
C ILE A 213 16.06 3.34 7.28
N SER A 214 15.65 3.92 8.41
CA SER A 214 16.56 4.29 9.48
C SER A 214 16.09 3.71 10.81
N MET A 215 17.04 3.30 11.64
CA MET A 215 16.79 2.80 12.98
C MET A 215 16.58 4.00 13.92
N CYS A 216 15.56 3.95 14.77
CA CYS A 216 15.39 4.95 15.82
C CYS A 216 16.25 4.60 17.02
N GLY A 217 16.84 5.61 17.67
CA GLY A 217 17.49 5.47 18.97
C GLY A 217 16.49 5.14 20.07
N SER A 218 17.00 4.84 21.27
CA SER A 218 16.17 4.58 22.45
C SER A 218 15.35 5.80 22.91
N ASP A 219 15.75 7.01 22.48
CA ASP A 219 15.03 8.27 22.68
C ASP A 219 13.91 8.51 21.65
N GLY A 220 13.67 7.55 20.75
CA GLY A 220 12.66 7.64 19.69
C GLY A 220 13.04 8.55 18.53
N ARG A 221 14.24 9.14 18.53
CA ARG A 221 14.75 9.92 17.40
C ARG A 221 15.34 8.98 16.37
N CYS A 222 14.89 9.13 15.12
CA CYS A 222 15.39 8.33 14.02
C CYS A 222 16.40 9.15 13.23
N GLY A 223 17.59 8.57 13.05
CA GLY A 223 18.69 9.16 12.26
C GLY A 223 18.44 9.12 10.77
#